data_AF-A0A9N8M2H9-F1
#
_entry.id   AF-A0A9N8M2H9-F1
#
_cell.length_a   1.000
_cell.length_b   1.000
_cell.length_c   1.000
_cell.angle_alpha   90.00
_cell.angle_beta   90.00
_cell.angle_gamma   90.00
#
_symmetry.space_group_name_H-M   'P 1'
#
loop_
_entity.id
_entity.type
_entity.pdbx_description
1 polymer ?
#
loop_
_entity_poly.entity_id
_entity_poly.type
_entity_poly.pdbx_seq_one_letter_code
_entity_poly.pdbx_strand_id
1 'polypeptide(L)' 'IGIILLPIVGNAAEHVTAVVMAYKGKMEIAVAVAVGSSIQIAVGVIPALVIVSWAIGQPLTVSILLAFRTFG' A
#
# COMPACT_ATOMS: atom_id res chain seq x y z
N ILE A 1 -1.42 15.17 0.49
CA ILE A 1 -2.79 14.83 0.03
C ILE A 1 -2.78 13.55 -0.81
N GLY A 2 -2.01 13.46 -1.90
CA GLY A 2 -1.98 12.28 -2.78
C GLY A 2 -1.64 10.95 -2.09
N ILE A 3 -0.65 10.93 -1.18
CA ILE A 3 -0.26 9.72 -0.42
C ILE A 3 -1.39 9.13 0.44
N ILE A 4 -2.35 9.97 0.87
CA ILE A 4 -3.44 9.54 1.75
C ILE A 4 -4.70 9.23 0.93
N LEU A 5 -5.07 10.09 -0.03
CA LEU A 5 -6.29 9.90 -0.80
C LEU A 5 -6.19 8.75 -1.81
N LEU A 6 -5.03 8.55 -2.44
CA LEU A 6 -4.87 7.55 -3.50
C LEU A 6 -5.10 6.11 -2.99
N PRO A 7 -4.53 5.68 -1.84
CA PRO A 7 -4.78 4.34 -1.31
C PRO A 7 -6.19 4.18 -0.75
N ILE A 8 -6.76 5.23 -0.16
CA ILE A 8 -8.13 5.19 0.39
C ILE A 8 -9.15 4.94 -0.72
N VAL A 9 -9.07 5.69 -1.83
CA VAL A 9 -10.00 5.51 -2.95
C VAL A 9 -9.74 4.20 -3.69
N GLY A 10 -8.47 3.83 -3.90
CA GLY A 10 -8.10 2.59 -4.59
C GLY A 10 -8.55 1.32 -3.86
N ASN A 11 -8.49 1.31 -2.52
CA ASN A 11 -8.73 0.11 -1.72
C ASN A 11 -10.03 0.20 -0.90
N ALA A 12 -10.90 1.19 -1.16
CA ALA A 12 -12.15 1.40 -0.42
C ALA A 12 -13.06 0.17 -0.43
N ALA A 13 -13.26 -0.44 -1.61
CA ALA A 13 -14.12 -1.61 -1.77
C ALA A 13 -13.58 -2.83 -1.00
N GLU A 14 -12.26 -3.01 -0.98
CA GLU A 14 -11.60 -4.08 -0.23
C GLU A 14 -11.73 -3.85 1.28
N HIS A 15 -11.52 -2.63 1.77
CA HIS A 15 -11.71 -2.30 3.18
C HIS A 15 -13.16 -2.46 3.65
N VAL A 16 -14.15 -2.03 2.85
CA VAL A 16 -15.57 -2.29 3.16
C VAL A 16 -15.83 -3.79 3.24
N THR A 17 -15.27 -4.57 2.32
CA THR A 17 -15.39 -6.03 2.33
C THR A 17 -14.75 -6.63 3.59
N ALA A 18 -13.56 -6.16 4.00
CA ALA A 18 -12.90 -6.61 5.21
C ALA A 18 -13.73 -6.35 6.47
N VAL A 19 -14.31 -5.15 6.61
CA VAL A 19 -15.17 -4.78 7.75
C VAL A 19 -16.45 -5.64 7.77
N VAL A 20 -17.09 -5.84 6.61
CA VAL A 20 -18.29 -6.68 6.51
C VAL A 20 -17.98 -8.14 6.84
N MET A 21 -16.84 -8.68 6.39
CA MET A 21 -16.45 -10.06 6.69
C MET A 21 -16.05 -10.25 8.14
N ALA A 22 -15.37 -9.26 8.76
CA ALA A 22 -15.08 -9.25 10.19
C ALA A 22 -16.38 -9.24 11.02
N TYR A 23 -17.36 -8.42 10.64
CA TYR A 23 -18.68 -8.39 11.30
C TYR A 23 -19.43 -9.72 11.22
N LYS A 24 -19.23 -10.48 10.13
CA LYS A 24 -19.79 -11.83 9.95
C LYS A 24 -18.99 -12.93 10.67
N GLY A 25 -18.03 -12.58 11.53
CA GLY A 25 -17.18 -13.53 12.25
C GLY A 25 -16.11 -14.20 11.39
N LYS A 26 -15.92 -13.77 10.13
CA LYS A 26 -14.94 -14.34 9.20
C LYS A 26 -13.62 -13.58 9.28
N MET A 27 -12.98 -13.62 10.45
CA MET A 27 -11.77 -12.84 10.73
C MET A 27 -10.59 -13.23 9.83
N GLU A 28 -10.47 -14.50 9.44
CA GLU A 28 -9.44 -14.97 8.50
C GLU A 28 -9.50 -14.22 7.16
N ILE A 29 -10.69 -14.00 6.62
CA ILE A 29 -10.90 -13.26 5.37
C ILE A 29 -10.55 -11.78 5.57
N ALA A 30 -10.95 -11.19 6.69
CA ALA A 30 -10.63 -9.79 7.00
C ALA A 30 -9.11 -9.56 7.09
N VAL A 31 -8.38 -10.48 7.74
CA VAL A 31 -6.92 -10.45 7.83
C VAL A 31 -6.28 -10.64 6.45
N ALA A 32 -6.76 -11.62 5.67
CA ALA A 32 -6.25 -11.85 4.32
C ALA A 32 -6.39 -10.61 3.42
N VAL A 33 -7.52 -9.90 3.51
CA VAL A 33 -7.74 -8.64 2.78
C VAL A 33 -6.80 -7.53 3.27
N ALA A 34 -6.62 -7.37 4.58
CA ALA A 34 -5.72 -6.36 5.14
C ALA A 34 -4.25 -6.58 4.74
N VAL A 35 -3.79 -7.83 4.75
CA VAL A 35 -2.43 -8.20 4.32
C VAL A 35 -2.28 -8.02 2.81
N GLY A 36 -3.24 -8.46 2.01
CA GLY A 36 -3.23 -8.30 0.56
C GLY A 36 -3.15 -6.83 0.12
N SER A 37 -3.98 -5.97 0.73
CA SER A 37 -3.97 -4.51 0.53
C SER A 37 -2.63 -3.88 0.90
N SER A 38 -2.01 -4.32 2.01
CA SER A 38 -0.68 -3.85 2.43
C SER A 38 0.42 -4.24 1.43
N ILE A 39 0.36 -5.47 0.91
CA ILE A 39 1.29 -5.95 -0.12
C ILE A 39 1.11 -5.16 -1.41
N GLN A 40 -0.12 -4.94 -1.90
CA GLN A 40 -0.34 -4.15 -3.11
C GLN A 40 0.24 -2.72 -3.02
N ILE A 41 0.12 -2.07 -1.86
CA ILE A 41 0.75 -0.77 -1.65
C ILE A 41 2.28 -0.89 -1.66
N ALA A 42 2.82 -1.89 -0.96
CA ALA A 42 4.26 -2.11 -0.81
C ALA A 42 4.97 -2.45 -2.14
N VAL A 43 4.40 -3.35 -2.94
CA VAL A 43 5.03 -3.83 -4.20
C VAL A 43 4.44 -3.23 -5.46
N GLY A 44 3.27 -2.58 -5.40
CA GLY A 44 2.64 -1.94 -6.55
C GLY A 44 2.77 -0.42 -6.51
N VAL A 45 2.11 0.21 -5.52
CA VAL A 45 1.99 1.67 -5.46
C VAL A 45 3.34 2.34 -5.22
N ILE A 46 4.14 1.83 -4.27
CA ILE A 46 5.45 2.41 -3.95
C ILE A 46 6.42 2.34 -5.14
N PRO A 47 6.64 1.19 -5.81
CA PRO A 47 7.49 1.15 -7.00
C PRO A 47 6.99 2.01 -8.16
N ALA A 48 5.67 2.06 -8.39
CA ALA A 48 5.09 2.94 -9.41
C ALA A 48 5.39 4.43 -9.13
N LEU A 49 5.30 4.86 -7.87
CA LEU A 49 5.65 6.23 -7.47
C LEU A 49 7.13 6.55 -7.68
N VAL A 50 8.03 5.59 -7.47
CA VAL A 50 9.47 5.75 -7.75
C VAL A 50 9.72 5.96 -9.26
N ILE A 51 9.06 5.16 -10.10
CA ILE A 51 9.19 5.28 -11.56
C ILE A 51 8.65 6.62 -12.06
N VAL A 52 7.46 7.02 -11.58
CA VAL A 52 6.85 8.32 -11.94
C VAL A 52 7.76 9.47 -11.51
N SER A 53 8.33 9.38 -10.31
CA SER A 53 9.28 10.34 -9.77
C SER A 53 10.52 10.52 -10.65
N TRP A 54 11.07 9.42 -11.17
CA TRP A 54 12.17 9.47 -12.14
C TRP A 54 11.75 10.13 -13.46
N ALA A 55 10.55 9.79 -13.96
CA ALA A 55 10.02 10.36 -15.20
C ALA A 55 9.80 11.88 -15.15
N ILE A 56 9.45 12.43 -13.98
CA ILE A 56 9.23 13.87 -13.77
C ILE A 56 10.49 14.60 -13.24
N GLY A 57 11.62 13.91 -13.08
CA GLY A 57 12.88 14.50 -12.61
C GLY A 57 12.87 14.97 -11.14
N GLN A 58 11.92 14.49 -10.34
CA GLN A 58 11.77 14.84 -8.91
C GLN A 58 11.99 13.58 -8.07
N PRO A 59 13.23 13.26 -7.65
CA PRO A 59 13.54 12.00 -6.98
C PRO A 59 12.79 11.87 -5.65
N LEU A 60 11.96 10.83 -5.55
CA LEU A 60 11.27 10.41 -4.34
C LEU A 60 12.21 9.45 -3.61
N THR A 61 12.80 9.91 -2.52
CA THR A 61 13.61 9.04 -1.65
C THR A 61 12.66 8.14 -0.86
N VAL A 62 12.36 6.95 -1.38
CA VAL A 62 11.63 5.93 -0.63
C VAL A 62 12.60 5.24 0.32
N SER A 63 12.60 5.68 1.58
CA SER A 63 13.54 5.29 2.63
C SER A 63 13.53 3.80 2.99
N ILE A 64 12.57 3.00 2.49
CA ILE A 64 12.48 1.57 2.79
C ILE A 64 13.69 0.79 2.22
N LEU A 65 14.23 1.19 1.06
CA LEU A 65 15.38 0.54 0.43
C LEU A 65 16.72 1.10 0.95
N LEU A 66 16.74 2.39 1.33
CA LEU A 66 17.90 3.02 1.95
C LEU A 66 18.19 2.45 3.34
N ALA A 67 17.16 2.13 4.13
CA ALA A 67 17.33 1.48 5.42
C ALA A 67 18.09 0.14 5.33
N PHE A 68 17.83 -0.69 4.31
CA PHE A 68 18.58 -1.93 4.08
C PHE A 68 20.03 -1.68 3.60
N ARG A 69 20.29 -0.53 2.97
CA ARG A 69 21.63 -0.15 2.50
C ARG A 69 22.51 0.43 3.61
N THR A 70 21.93 0.99 4.68
CA THR A 70 22.68 1.49 5.85
C THR A 70 23.05 0.41 6.87
N PHE A 71 22.53 -0.81 6.72
CA PHE A 71 22.88 -1.98 7.52
C PHE A 71 23.81 -2.97 6.77
N GLY A 72 24.43 -2.53 5.67
CA GLY A 72 25.45 -3.27 4.92
C GLY A 72 26.81 -2.61 4.99
#